data_AF-A0A3S0I8D1-F1
#
_entry.id   AF-A0A3S0I8D1-F1
#
_cell.length_a   1.000
_cell.length_b   1.000
_cell.length_c   1.000
_cell.angle_alpha   90.00
_cell.angle_beta   90.00
_cell.angle_gamma   90.00
#
_symmetry.space_group_name_H-M   'P 1'
#
loop_
_entity.id
_entity.type
_entity.pdbx_description
1 polymer ?
#
loop_
_entity_poly.entity_id
_entity_poly.type
_entity_poly.pdbx_seq_one_letter_code
_entity_poly.pdbx_strand_id
1 'polypeptide(L)'
;MNLTEMAQREGLPDSVTVEREDTEAGFLIRAVQGERGAEVLITPSACKMYGEGPSINVALDRLRQLLKGAGLPPRGEAGWHREELADI
;
A
#
# COMPACT_ATOMS: atom_id res chain seq x y z
N MET A 1 -0.70 -11.95 -12.01
CA MET A 1 0.26 -11.89 -10.90
C MET A 1 -0.51 -11.47 -9.67
N ASN A 2 -0.43 -12.26 -8.61
CA ASN A 2 -1.16 -12.03 -7.36
C ASN A 2 -0.48 -10.89 -6.57
N LEU A 3 -1.26 -10.11 -5.82
CA LEU A 3 -0.76 -9.00 -5.00
C LEU A 3 0.33 -9.45 -4.01
N THR A 4 0.19 -10.64 -3.42
CA THR A 4 1.19 -11.22 -2.52
C THR A 4 2.54 -11.44 -3.23
N GLU A 5 2.50 -11.96 -4.47
CA GLU A 5 3.72 -12.17 -5.27
C GLU A 5 4.39 -10.83 -5.62
N MET A 6 3.60 -9.79 -5.89
CA MET A 6 4.10 -8.43 -6.13
C MET A 6 4.78 -7.86 -4.88
N ALA A 7 4.16 -8.02 -3.71
CA ALA A 7 4.70 -7.55 -2.44
C ALA A 7 6.03 -8.23 -2.10
N GLN A 8 6.11 -9.56 -2.27
CA GLN A 8 7.35 -10.32 -2.04
C GLN A 8 8.46 -9.90 -3.01
N ARG A 9 8.14 -9.71 -4.30
CA ARG A 9 9.11 -9.23 -5.29
C ARG A 9 9.64 -7.84 -4.95
N GLU A 10 8.79 -6.96 -4.43
CA GLU A 10 9.21 -5.62 -4.01
C GLU A 10 10.06 -5.65 -2.73
N GLY A 11 10.03 -6.77 -2.01
CA GLY A 11 10.84 -7.04 -0.83
C GLY A 11 10.13 -6.71 0.48
N LEU A 12 8.79 -6.77 0.51
CA LEU A 12 8.05 -6.76 1.76
C LEU A 12 8.30 -8.10 2.49
N PRO A 13 8.53 -8.08 3.81
CA PRO A 13 8.80 -9.30 4.58
C PRO A 13 7.54 -10.13 4.75
N ASP A 14 7.68 -11.46 4.89
CA ASP A 14 6.54 -12.39 5.05
C ASP A 14 5.69 -12.14 6.31
N SER A 15 6.23 -11.40 7.29
CA SER A 15 5.48 -10.95 8.46
C SER A 15 4.44 -9.86 8.16
N VAL A 16 4.45 -9.30 6.95
CA VAL A 16 3.54 -8.25 6.50
C VAL A 16 2.51 -8.88 5.56
N THR A 17 1.24 -8.74 5.93
CA THR A 17 0.12 -9.11 5.06
C THR A 17 -0.24 -7.90 4.20
N VAL A 18 -0.44 -8.13 2.90
CA VAL A 18 -0.85 -7.09 1.97
C VAL A 18 -2.23 -7.40 1.41
N GLU A 19 -3.13 -6.43 1.51
CA GLU A 19 -4.51 -6.54 1.07
C GLU A 19 -4.86 -5.40 0.11
N ARG A 20 -5.82 -5.68 -0.79
CA ARG A 20 -6.45 -4.66 -1.63
C ARG A 20 -7.89 -4.48 -1.20
N GLU A 21 -8.33 -3.23 -1.13
CA GLU A 21 -9.72 -2.87 -0.87
C GLU A 21 -10.16 -1.81 -1.90
N ASP A 22 -11.21 -2.12 -2.67
CA ASP A 22 -11.79 -1.15 -3.61
C ASP A 22 -12.72 -0.18 -2.86
N THR A 23 -12.66 1.09 -3.24
CA THR A 23 -13.39 2.21 -2.61
C THR A 23 -14.00 3.12 -3.69
N GLU A 24 -14.88 4.04 -3.30
CA GLU A 24 -15.40 5.05 -4.24
C GLU A 24 -14.30 5.97 -4.78
N ALA A 25 -13.20 6.16 -4.03
CA ALA A 25 -12.10 7.05 -4.37
C ALA A 25 -10.97 6.36 -5.16
N GLY A 26 -11.11 5.08 -5.52
CA GLY A 26 -10.05 4.27 -6.12
C GLY A 26 -9.87 2.96 -5.36
N PHE A 27 -8.63 2.49 -5.17
CA PHE A 27 -8.38 1.29 -4.38
C PHE A 27 -7.20 1.47 -3.43
N LEU A 28 -7.33 0.91 -2.24
CA LEU A 28 -6.30 0.93 -1.20
C LEU A 28 -5.41 -0.30 -1.33
N ILE A 29 -4.11 -0.09 -1.20
CA ILE A 29 -3.14 -1.15 -0.90
C ILE A 29 -2.76 -1.00 0.56
N ARG A 30 -3.15 -1.98 1.37
CA ARG A 30 -2.94 -1.99 2.82
C ARG A 30 -1.84 -2.98 3.18
N ALA A 31 -0.85 -2.57 3.96
CA ALA A 31 0.11 -3.46 4.61
C ALA A 31 -0.18 -3.50 6.11
N VAL A 32 -0.27 -4.71 6.67
CA VAL A 32 -0.51 -4.95 8.10
C VAL A 32 0.57 -5.86 8.69
N GLN A 33 1.10 -5.50 9.84
CA GLN A 33 2.04 -6.28 10.64
C GLN A 33 1.59 -6.24 12.12
N GLY A 34 0.77 -7.21 12.53
CA GLY A 34 0.13 -7.19 13.85
C GLY A 34 -0.78 -5.98 14.03
N GLU A 35 -0.59 -5.21 15.10
CA GLU A 35 -1.37 -3.99 15.42
C GLU A 35 -0.85 -2.73 14.69
N ARG A 36 0.01 -2.91 13.70
CA ARG A 36 0.60 -1.82 12.90
C ARG A 36 0.21 -1.96 11.44
N GLY A 37 -0.02 -0.83 10.78
CA GLY A 37 -0.42 -0.85 9.38
C GLY A 37 -0.39 0.51 8.72
N ALA A 38 -0.27 0.47 7.39
CA ALA A 38 -0.37 1.65 6.53
C ALA A 38 -1.13 1.31 5.26
N GLU A 39 -1.77 2.32 4.69
CA GLU A 39 -2.57 2.26 3.48
C GLU A 39 -2.05 3.26 2.47
N VAL A 40 -2.01 2.87 1.20
CA VAL A 40 -1.81 3.79 0.08
C VAL A 40 -3.06 3.75 -0.79
N LEU A 41 -3.74 4.88 -0.93
CA LEU A 41 -4.86 5.05 -1.85
C LEU A 41 -4.33 5.34 -3.26
N ILE A 42 -4.66 4.46 -4.20
CA ILE A 42 -4.42 4.67 -5.63
C ILE A 42 -5.70 5.24 -6.25
N THR A 43 -5.64 6.48 -6.70
CA THR A 43 -6.77 7.15 -7.33
C THR A 43 -7.03 6.63 -8.75
N PRO A 44 -8.26 6.73 -9.28
CA PRO A 44 -8.56 6.41 -10.66
C PRO A 44 -7.71 7.20 -11.66
N SER A 45 -7.40 8.46 -11.34
CA SER A 45 -6.54 9.33 -12.16
C SER A 45 -5.11 8.81 -12.26
N ALA A 46 -4.49 8.47 -11.12
CA ALA A 46 -3.15 7.87 -11.10
C ALA A 46 -3.14 6.53 -11.86
N CYS A 47 -4.15 5.68 -11.65
CA CYS A 47 -4.27 4.43 -12.38
C CYS A 47 -4.42 4.64 -13.90
N LYS A 48 -5.17 5.67 -14.33
CA LYS A 48 -5.31 6.03 -15.75
C LYS A 48 -4.01 6.56 -16.37
N MET A 49 -3.22 7.31 -15.61
CA MET A 49 -1.97 7.92 -16.09
C MET A 49 -0.81 6.92 -16.15
N TYR A 50 -0.65 6.10 -15.12
CA TYR A 50 0.52 5.25 -14.95
C TYR A 50 0.21 3.75 -15.16
N GLY A 51 -1.07 3.36 -15.20
CA GLY A 51 -1.50 1.97 -15.24
C GLY A 51 -1.60 1.34 -13.84
N GLU A 52 -2.45 0.32 -13.71
CA GLU A 52 -2.73 -0.34 -12.43
C GLU A 52 -1.48 -1.02 -11.85
N GLY A 53 -0.79 -1.85 -12.63
CA GLY A 53 0.41 -2.56 -12.18
C GLY A 53 1.53 -1.63 -11.70
N PRO A 54 1.92 -0.60 -12.47
CA PRO A 54 2.89 0.40 -12.02
C PRO A 54 2.43 1.17 -10.77
N SER A 55 1.16 1.55 -10.68
CA SER A 55 0.62 2.22 -9.49
C SER A 55 0.70 1.34 -8.24
N ILE A 56 0.40 0.04 -8.37
CA ILE A 56 0.56 -0.93 -7.27
C ILE A 56 2.03 -1.08 -6.87
N ASN A 57 2.96 -1.17 -7.84
CA ASN A 57 4.39 -1.27 -7.51
C ASN A 57 4.87 -0.04 -6.71
N VAL A 58 4.43 1.16 -7.08
CA VAL A 58 4.75 2.39 -6.33
C VAL A 58 4.16 2.34 -4.93
N ALA A 59 2.91 1.92 -4.77
CA ALA A 59 2.30 1.76 -3.45
C ALA A 59 3.07 0.75 -2.58
N LEU A 60 3.46 -0.40 -3.14
CA LEU A 60 4.27 -1.40 -2.43
C LEU A 60 5.65 -0.86 -2.05
N ASP A 61 6.32 -0.11 -2.93
CA ASP A 61 7.60 0.51 -2.60
C ASP A 61 7.46 1.53 -1.47
N ARG A 62 6.40 2.36 -1.46
CA ARG A 62 6.11 3.28 -0.34
C ARG A 62 5.94 2.55 0.99
N LEU A 63 5.15 1.49 1.00
CA LEU A 63 4.95 0.65 2.19
C LEU A 63 6.26 0.01 2.67
N ARG A 64 7.10 -0.43 1.73
CA ARG A 64 8.43 -0.96 2.02
C ARG A 64 9.37 0.11 2.58
N GLN A 65 9.32 1.34 2.08
CA GLN A 65 10.11 2.45 2.61
C GLN A 65 9.72 2.76 4.07
N LEU A 66 8.43 2.75 4.39
CA LEU A 66 7.95 2.88 5.78
C LEU A 66 8.51 1.76 6.68
N LEU A 67 8.45 0.51 6.20
CA LEU A 67 9.01 -0.66 6.90
C LEU A 67 10.52 -0.55 7.15
N LYS A 68 11.28 0.02 6.21
CA LYS A 68 12.73 0.26 6.35
C LYS A 68 13.07 1.42 7.30
N GLY A 69 12.16 2.37 7.45
CA GLY A 69 12.32 3.54 8.32
C GLY A 69 11.91 3.23 9.75
N ALA A 70 10.86 3.93 10.23
CA ALA A 70 10.33 3.77 11.58
C ALA A 70 9.46 2.50 11.77
N GLY A 71 9.24 1.73 10.70
CA GLY A 71 8.27 0.64 10.65
C GLY A 71 6.86 1.15 10.38
N LEU A 72 5.90 0.22 10.29
CA LEU A 72 4.50 0.59 10.12
C LEU A 72 3.96 1.31 11.39
N PRO A 73 3.16 2.37 11.23
CA PRO A 73 2.52 3.07 12.35
C PRO A 73 1.54 2.16 13.11
N PRO A 74 1.33 2.38 14.43
CA PRO A 74 0.26 1.69 15.15
C PRO A 74 -1.11 2.11 14.62
N ARG A 75 -2.11 1.23 14.75
CA ARG A 75 -3.50 1.58 14.45
C ARG A 75 -3.99 2.74 15.33
N GLY A 76 -4.49 3.80 14.71
CA GLY A 76 -5.14 4.91 15.40
C GLY A 76 -6.65 4.72 15.54
N GLU A 77 -7.31 5.63 16.25
CA GLU A 77 -8.78 5.63 16.39
C GLU A 77 -9.50 5.77 15.05
N ALA A 78 -8.90 6.51 14.11
CA ALA A 78 -9.40 6.69 12.74
C ALA A 78 -9.03 5.54 11.78
N GLY A 79 -8.33 4.50 12.26
CA GLY A 79 -7.87 3.37 11.44
C GLY A 79 -6.37 3.38 11.18
N TRP A 80 -5.97 2.82 10.03
CA TRP A 80 -4.58 2.75 9.61
C TRP A 80 -4.07 4.10 9.10
N HIS A 81 -2.76 4.33 9.19
CA HIS A 81 -2.14 5.50 8.56
C HIS A 81 -2.36 5.45 7.05
N ARG A 82 -2.87 6.51 6.45
CA ARG A 82 -3.22 6.56 5.03
C ARG A 82 -2.45 7.65 4.30
N GLU A 83 -1.87 7.28 3.16
CA GLU A 83 -1.26 8.18 2.18
C GLU A 83 -2.00 8.08 0.85
N GLU A 84 -2.09 9.19 0.13
CA GLU A 84 -2.71 9.22 -1.20
C GLU A 84 -1.62 9.27 -2.28
N LEU A 85 -1.75 8.40 -3.28
CA LEU A 85 -0.95 8.43 -4.48
C LEU A 85 -1.70 9.25 -5.56
N ALA A 86 -1.43 10.55 -5.56
CA ALA A 86 -1.87 11.50 -6.60
C ALA A 86 -0.66 11.96 -7.41
N ASP A 87 -0.85 12.08 -8.74
CA ASP A 87 0.04 12.68 -9.75
C ASP A 87 1.52 12.84 -9.31
N ILE A 88 2.30 11.77 -9.50
CA ILE A 88 3.75 11.70 -9.22
C ILE A 88 4.54 12.46 -10.28
#